data_AF-A0A7S2SZ98-F1
#
_entry.id   AF-A0A7S2SZ98-F1
#
_cell.length_a   1.000
_cell.length_b   1.000
_cell.length_c   1.000
_cell.angle_alpha   90.00
_cell.angle_beta   90.00
_cell.angle_gamma   90.00
#
_symmetry.space_group_name_H-M   'P 1'
#
loop_
_entity.id
_entity.type
_entity.pdbx_description
1 polymer ?
#
loop_
_entity_poly.entity_id
_entity_poly.type
_entity_poly.pdbx_seq_one_letter_code
_entity_poly.pdbx_strand_id
1 'polypeptide(L)'
;RPAGVPPRPSLPRRVVVHAASSRRGSSSSGGRLPPRRGRTSEKPGRSTRAIVEETVMYVEGGEAPAPESEANTEANTSTSYSKLYDRLMSSGPLRMHRQVPKPSKEAQMKEENAYKLWLSDVAVTVKRKYFFGRKFMVRDLAVFALVSSMHLGLLWAPATFSWGNLGLCMLLYFVTGCIGITFGYHRMIAHKSFVVPKWLEYAAAYCGALSIQGDPMEWASTHRYHHLHTDTPKDPHSTYEGAWWSHAGWFLDNEMTLSRTEDHTNAKDMMAQPFYRFMQKTYSWHILLSMGLLYAFGGLPALIWGGCVRTCIVWHITWSINSFCHIYGRQEYDTRDLSKNNWLFGLLAWGEGWHNNHHAFEYSARHGLKWWQFDLTWIIIRSLQFVGLAKKVKLPTEAAKAKLAFE
;
A
#
# COMPACT_ATOMS: atom_id res chain seq x y z
N ARG A 1 58.55 36.32 -1.30
CA ARG A 1 58.22 35.23 -2.25
C ARG A 1 56.88 34.63 -1.79
N PRO A 2 55.75 34.92 -2.45
CA PRO A 2 54.46 34.40 -1.99
C PRO A 2 54.24 32.96 -2.47
N ALA A 3 53.62 32.18 -1.60
CA ALA A 3 53.33 30.76 -1.75
C ALA A 3 52.17 30.51 -2.74
N GLY A 4 52.26 29.38 -3.44
CA GLY A 4 51.44 29.02 -4.60
C GLY A 4 50.00 28.62 -4.29
N VAL A 5 49.16 28.82 -5.31
CA VAL A 5 47.74 28.50 -5.42
C VAL A 5 47.55 26.99 -5.67
N PRO A 6 46.56 26.30 -5.05
CA PRO A 6 46.24 24.91 -5.36
C PRO A 6 45.33 24.77 -6.60
N PRO A 7 45.41 23.66 -7.37
CA PRO A 7 44.66 23.49 -8.61
C PRO A 7 43.18 23.15 -8.38
N ARG A 8 42.31 23.61 -9.29
CA ARG A 8 40.86 23.34 -9.31
C ARG A 8 40.55 21.91 -9.77
N PRO A 9 39.44 21.30 -9.29
CA PRO A 9 39.01 19.97 -9.75
C PRO A 9 38.35 20.02 -11.14
N SER A 10 38.61 19.00 -11.94
CA SER A 10 38.08 18.78 -13.29
C SER A 10 36.63 18.26 -13.27
N LEU A 11 35.79 18.82 -14.14
CA LEU A 11 34.41 18.38 -14.38
C LEU A 11 34.39 17.10 -15.24
N PRO A 12 33.43 16.17 -15.02
CA PRO A 12 33.30 14.98 -15.87
C PRO A 12 32.67 15.30 -17.24
N ARG A 13 33.21 14.65 -18.27
CA ARG A 13 32.81 14.77 -19.69
C ARG A 13 31.36 14.31 -19.91
N ARG A 14 30.59 15.12 -20.65
CA ARG A 14 29.28 14.74 -21.22
C ARG A 14 29.43 13.56 -22.18
N VAL A 15 28.68 12.49 -21.96
CA VAL A 15 28.43 11.44 -22.95
C VAL A 15 27.31 11.91 -23.87
N VAL A 16 27.65 12.10 -25.14
CA VAL A 16 26.70 12.37 -26.24
C VAL A 16 26.26 11.01 -26.80
N VAL A 17 24.98 10.68 -26.69
CA VAL A 17 24.40 9.52 -27.38
C VAL A 17 23.75 10.01 -28.68
N HIS A 18 24.32 9.57 -29.80
CA HIS A 18 23.81 9.81 -31.15
C HIS A 18 22.49 9.05 -31.38
N ALA A 19 21.48 9.77 -31.86
CA ALA A 19 20.27 9.19 -32.43
C ALA A 19 20.58 8.69 -33.85
N ALA A 20 20.41 7.39 -34.09
CA ALA A 20 20.45 6.81 -35.44
C ALA A 20 19.02 6.73 -35.99
N SER A 21 18.75 7.54 -37.01
CA SER A 21 17.62 7.38 -37.91
C SER A 21 18.02 6.41 -39.02
N SER A 22 17.15 5.49 -39.43
CA SER A 22 17.16 5.01 -40.80
C SER A 22 15.74 4.78 -41.30
N ARG A 23 15.45 5.38 -42.45
CA ARG A 23 14.28 5.17 -43.28
C ARG A 23 14.76 4.71 -44.66
N ARG A 24 14.05 3.69 -45.17
CA ARG A 24 13.74 3.35 -46.57
C ARG A 24 14.79 2.66 -47.45
N GLY A 25 14.34 1.55 -48.03
CA GLY A 25 14.73 0.98 -49.32
C GLY A 25 13.64 -0.02 -49.76
N SER A 26 13.15 0.11 -50.99
CA SER A 26 11.95 -0.52 -51.57
C SER A 26 12.26 -1.43 -52.76
N SER A 27 11.23 -2.15 -53.25
CA SER A 27 11.07 -2.90 -54.54
C SER A 27 11.40 -4.41 -54.51
N SER A 28 10.85 -5.29 -55.35
CA SER A 28 9.51 -5.57 -55.92
C SER A 28 9.63 -6.85 -56.79
N SER A 29 8.52 -7.54 -57.07
CA SER A 29 8.32 -8.68 -58.02
C SER A 29 8.84 -10.06 -57.56
N GLY A 30 8.20 -11.21 -57.76
CA GLY A 30 7.05 -11.62 -58.56
C GLY A 30 7.41 -12.92 -59.31
N GLY A 31 6.79 -14.07 -59.01
CA GLY A 31 6.85 -15.24 -59.90
C GLY A 31 6.83 -16.66 -59.30
N ARG A 32 5.68 -17.33 -59.49
CA ARG A 32 5.45 -18.75 -59.89
C ARG A 32 5.91 -19.95 -59.02
N LEU A 33 4.92 -20.79 -58.70
CA LEU A 33 4.95 -22.21 -58.27
C LEU A 33 5.44 -23.16 -59.40
N PRO A 34 5.88 -24.40 -59.08
CA PRO A 34 5.00 -25.60 -59.19
C PRO A 34 5.31 -26.71 -58.12
N PRO A 35 4.90 -28.01 -58.25
CA PRO A 35 3.72 -28.57 -57.58
C PRO A 35 3.99 -29.75 -56.58
N ARG A 36 2.91 -30.11 -55.86
CA ARG A 36 2.76 -31.19 -54.86
C ARG A 36 2.91 -32.64 -55.40
N ARG A 37 3.39 -33.54 -54.53
CA ARG A 37 2.99 -34.97 -54.41
C ARG A 37 2.61 -35.22 -52.93
N GLY A 38 1.35 -35.55 -52.62
CA GLY A 38 0.86 -36.90 -52.24
C GLY A 38 0.95 -37.08 -50.72
N ARG A 39 -0.03 -37.58 -49.94
CA ARG A 39 -1.24 -38.37 -50.16
C ARG A 39 -2.06 -38.33 -48.84
N THR A 40 -3.41 -38.45 -48.94
CA THR A 40 -4.38 -39.02 -47.95
C THR A 40 -4.53 -38.36 -46.56
N SER A 41 -5.70 -38.17 -45.95
CA SER A 41 -7.07 -38.66 -46.15
C SER A 41 -8.10 -37.71 -45.51
N GLU A 42 -9.34 -37.82 -45.99
CA GLU A 42 -10.62 -37.63 -45.29
C GLU A 42 -11.15 -36.23 -44.89
N LYS A 43 -12.48 -36.12 -45.04
CA LYS A 43 -13.33 -34.92 -45.09
C LYS A 43 -13.62 -34.35 -43.68
N PRO A 44 -13.74 -33.02 -43.50
CA PRO A 44 -14.28 -32.45 -42.27
C PRO A 44 -15.77 -32.12 -42.41
N GLY A 45 -16.57 -32.62 -41.47
CA GLY A 45 -17.94 -32.20 -41.22
C GLY A 45 -18.01 -31.15 -40.10
N ARG A 46 -18.84 -30.13 -40.35
CA ARG A 46 -19.51 -29.20 -39.41
C ARG A 46 -18.67 -28.32 -38.46
N SER A 47 -18.72 -27.04 -38.82
CA SER A 47 -18.59 -25.82 -38.01
C SER A 47 -19.25 -25.89 -36.62
N THR A 48 -18.45 -25.62 -35.58
CA THR A 48 -18.87 -25.03 -34.31
C THR A 48 -17.80 -24.07 -33.83
N ARG A 49 -18.22 -22.85 -33.46
CA ARG A 49 -17.40 -21.78 -32.86
C ARG A 49 -16.62 -22.31 -31.66
N ALA A 50 -15.30 -22.21 -31.71
CA ALA A 50 -14.44 -22.44 -30.56
C ALA A 50 -14.63 -21.30 -29.54
N ILE A 51 -15.19 -21.65 -28.40
CA ILE A 51 -15.07 -20.87 -27.16
C ILE A 51 -13.62 -21.06 -26.72
N VAL A 52 -12.89 -19.95 -26.58
CA VAL A 52 -11.55 -19.96 -25.97
C VAL A 52 -11.77 -20.17 -24.47
N GLU A 53 -11.60 -21.41 -24.01
CA GLU A 53 -11.40 -21.69 -22.58
C GLU A 53 -10.07 -21.07 -22.16
N GLU A 54 -10.15 -19.95 -21.43
CA GLU A 54 -9.03 -19.43 -20.67
C GLU A 54 -8.80 -20.37 -19.48
N THR A 55 -7.80 -21.24 -19.58
CA THR A 55 -7.29 -22.01 -18.45
C THR A 55 -6.69 -21.05 -17.42
N VAL A 56 -7.53 -20.55 -16.53
CA VAL A 56 -7.09 -19.90 -15.29
C VAL A 56 -6.48 -21.00 -14.43
N MET A 57 -5.16 -20.97 -14.26
CA MET A 57 -4.46 -21.79 -13.27
C MET A 57 -5.03 -21.46 -11.89
N TYR A 58 -5.94 -22.31 -11.41
CA TYR A 58 -6.40 -22.31 -10.03
C TYR A 58 -5.22 -22.71 -9.14
N VAL A 59 -4.74 -21.79 -8.31
CA VAL A 59 -3.97 -22.14 -7.13
C VAL A 59 -4.99 -22.58 -6.08
N GLU A 60 -5.27 -23.88 -6.03
CA GLU A 60 -5.93 -24.49 -4.89
C GLU A 60 -5.03 -24.33 -3.66
N GLY A 61 -5.65 -23.98 -2.52
CA GLY A 61 -5.03 -24.09 -1.19
C GLY A 61 -3.73 -23.30 -1.00
N GLY A 62 -3.82 -22.02 -0.66
CA GLY A 62 -2.71 -21.37 0.03
C GLY A 62 -2.55 -21.99 1.42
N GLU A 63 -1.73 -23.04 1.53
CA GLU A 63 -1.20 -23.47 2.82
C GLU A 63 -0.45 -22.30 3.46
N ALA A 64 -0.61 -22.15 4.78
CA ALA A 64 0.23 -21.26 5.56
C ALA A 64 1.71 -21.61 5.27
N PRO A 65 2.61 -20.62 5.17
CA PRO A 65 4.01 -20.90 4.87
C PRO A 65 4.57 -21.95 5.84
N ALA A 66 5.23 -22.96 5.28
CA ALA A 66 5.89 -24.02 6.04
C ALA A 66 6.87 -23.40 7.06
N PRO A 67 7.02 -24.01 8.26
CA PRO A 67 7.99 -23.53 9.23
C PRO A 67 9.40 -23.60 8.64
N GLU A 68 10.19 -22.57 8.89
CA GLU A 68 11.60 -22.49 8.50
C GLU A 68 12.35 -23.72 9.05
N SER A 69 13.32 -24.23 8.29
CA SER A 69 14.24 -25.27 8.77
C SER A 69 14.91 -24.81 10.08
N GLU A 70 15.02 -25.71 11.06
CA GLU A 70 15.53 -25.46 12.43
C GLU A 70 16.88 -24.70 12.49
N ALA A 71 17.69 -24.78 11.43
CA ALA A 71 18.97 -24.05 11.31
C ALA A 71 18.85 -22.54 11.01
N ASN A 72 17.69 -22.03 10.55
CA ASN A 72 17.45 -20.58 10.33
C ASN A 72 16.75 -19.91 11.53
N THR A 73 16.14 -20.70 12.41
CA THR A 73 15.42 -20.23 13.60
C THR A 73 16.33 -19.80 14.74
N GLU A 74 17.55 -20.35 14.86
CA GLU A 74 18.48 -19.99 15.94
C GLU A 74 19.23 -18.66 15.72
N ALA A 75 19.33 -18.16 14.48
CA ALA A 75 20.15 -16.97 14.19
C ALA A 75 19.46 -15.61 14.49
N ASN A 76 18.16 -15.57 14.82
CA ASN A 76 17.35 -14.36 14.63
C ASN A 76 16.55 -13.83 15.84
N THR A 77 16.70 -14.38 17.05
CA THR A 77 16.01 -13.88 18.25
C THR A 77 16.79 -12.82 19.04
N SER A 78 17.96 -12.39 18.56
CA SER A 78 18.88 -11.51 19.30
C SER A 78 19.31 -10.24 18.55
N THR A 79 18.74 -9.99 17.37
CA THR A 79 19.13 -8.82 16.54
C THR A 79 18.19 -7.65 16.79
N SER A 80 18.77 -6.48 17.09
CA SER A 80 18.04 -5.22 17.23
C SER A 80 17.72 -4.59 15.87
N TYR A 81 16.80 -3.62 15.84
CA TYR A 81 16.39 -2.95 14.60
C TYR A 81 17.58 -2.29 13.90
N SER A 82 18.46 -1.60 14.64
CA SER A 82 19.61 -0.91 14.04
C SER A 82 20.57 -1.86 13.33
N LYS A 83 20.90 -2.98 13.97
CA LYS A 83 21.80 -3.97 13.36
C LYS A 83 21.20 -4.54 12.07
N LEU A 84 19.89 -4.80 12.08
CA LEU A 84 19.18 -5.27 10.90
C LEU A 84 19.13 -4.17 9.82
N TYR A 85 18.91 -2.91 10.21
CA TYR A 85 18.87 -1.76 9.32
C TYR A 85 20.20 -1.59 8.59
N ASP A 86 21.31 -1.58 9.31
CA ASP A 86 22.64 -1.40 8.72
C ASP A 86 22.97 -2.55 7.76
N ARG A 87 22.60 -3.79 8.12
CA ARG A 87 22.78 -4.97 7.24
C ARG A 87 21.95 -4.87 5.96
N LEU A 88 20.67 -4.57 6.07
CA LEU A 88 19.74 -4.59 4.93
C LEU A 88 19.92 -3.38 4.02
N MET A 89 20.13 -2.19 4.59
CA MET A 89 20.25 -0.96 3.82
C MET A 89 21.63 -0.76 3.17
N SER A 90 22.66 -1.51 3.60
CA SER A 90 24.00 -1.46 2.98
C SER A 90 24.23 -2.50 1.87
N SER A 91 23.38 -3.52 1.75
CA SER A 91 23.65 -4.73 0.94
C SER A 91 23.26 -4.63 -0.55
N GLY A 92 23.26 -3.42 -1.13
CA GLY A 92 22.83 -3.19 -2.52
C GLY A 92 21.30 -3.19 -2.68
N PRO A 93 20.76 -3.35 -3.91
CA PRO A 93 19.32 -3.28 -4.14
C PRO A 93 18.58 -4.32 -3.29
N LEU A 94 17.56 -3.86 -2.56
CA LEU A 94 16.80 -4.72 -1.66
C LEU A 94 16.12 -5.84 -2.46
N ARG A 95 16.43 -7.10 -2.17
CA ARG A 95 15.64 -8.23 -2.70
C ARG A 95 14.27 -8.20 -2.03
N MET A 96 13.24 -7.84 -2.78
CA MET A 96 11.93 -7.50 -2.23
C MET A 96 11.00 -8.70 -2.01
N HIS A 97 11.31 -9.87 -2.56
CA HIS A 97 10.41 -11.05 -2.55
C HIS A 97 10.63 -12.05 -1.42
N ARG A 98 11.64 -11.86 -0.56
CA ARG A 98 11.91 -12.76 0.58
C ARG A 98 11.70 -12.00 1.87
N GLN A 99 10.83 -12.52 2.73
CA GLN A 99 10.64 -12.02 4.08
C GLN A 99 11.97 -11.97 4.81
N VAL A 100 12.19 -10.89 5.55
CA VAL A 100 13.38 -10.73 6.39
C VAL A 100 13.01 -11.01 7.85
N PRO A 101 13.98 -11.47 8.67
CA PRO A 101 13.72 -11.73 10.08
C PRO A 101 13.24 -10.47 10.80
N LYS A 102 12.28 -10.63 11.72
CA LYS A 102 11.78 -9.53 12.55
C LYS A 102 12.78 -9.22 13.69
N PRO A 103 12.94 -7.94 14.09
CA PRO A 103 13.77 -7.59 15.24
C PRO A 103 13.23 -8.19 16.54
N SER A 104 14.13 -8.55 17.48
CA SER A 104 13.72 -8.93 18.84
C SER A 104 13.36 -7.68 19.65
N LYS A 105 12.22 -7.73 20.35
CA LYS A 105 11.78 -6.68 21.27
C LYS A 105 12.81 -6.47 22.38
N GLU A 106 13.35 -7.56 22.95
CA GLU A 106 14.34 -7.53 24.02
C GLU A 106 15.68 -6.95 23.55
N ALA A 107 16.13 -7.33 22.36
CA ALA A 107 17.35 -6.79 21.75
C ALA A 107 17.18 -5.30 21.41
N GLN A 108 16.00 -4.90 20.93
CA GLN A 108 15.68 -3.51 20.64
C GLN A 108 15.68 -2.65 21.90
N MET A 109 15.11 -3.14 23.01
CA MET A 109 15.09 -2.41 24.28
C MET A 109 16.49 -2.16 24.87
N LYS A 110 17.48 -2.99 24.51
CA LYS A 110 18.87 -2.89 24.95
C LYS A 110 19.76 -2.08 23.99
N GLU A 111 19.20 -1.62 22.88
CA GLU A 111 19.96 -0.91 21.85
C GLU A 111 20.37 0.49 22.31
N GLU A 112 21.58 0.90 21.92
CA GLU A 112 22.08 2.25 22.16
C GLU A 112 21.21 3.28 21.39
N ASN A 113 20.71 4.29 22.11
CA ASN A 113 19.78 5.32 21.63
C ASN A 113 18.33 4.87 21.39
N ALA A 114 17.97 3.63 21.71
CA ALA A 114 16.56 3.25 21.74
C ALA A 114 15.84 3.95 22.90
N TYR A 115 14.61 4.40 22.66
CA TYR A 115 13.76 4.96 23.70
C TYR A 115 12.35 4.38 23.62
N LYS A 116 11.66 4.29 24.75
CA LYS A 116 10.27 3.84 24.81
C LYS A 116 9.34 4.96 24.36
N LEU A 117 8.34 4.59 23.56
CA LEU A 117 7.25 5.48 23.26
C LEU A 117 6.40 5.73 24.51
N TRP A 118 5.83 6.93 24.60
CA TRP A 118 5.04 7.36 25.75
C TRP A 118 3.90 6.37 26.02
N LEU A 119 3.78 5.91 27.28
CA LEU A 119 2.78 4.93 27.71
C LEU A 119 2.72 3.64 26.87
N SER A 120 3.84 3.20 26.31
CA SER A 120 3.94 1.97 25.51
C SER A 120 5.15 1.13 25.92
N ASP A 121 5.07 -0.17 25.67
CA ASP A 121 6.16 -1.13 25.77
C ASP A 121 7.08 -1.13 24.54
N VAL A 122 6.69 -0.42 23.48
CA VAL A 122 7.44 -0.34 22.22
C VAL A 122 8.65 0.59 22.38
N ALA A 123 9.84 0.06 22.11
CA ALA A 123 11.09 0.80 22.01
C ALA A 123 11.46 1.05 20.54
N VAL A 124 11.90 2.26 20.22
CA VAL A 124 12.18 2.72 18.85
C VAL A 124 13.55 3.38 18.75
N THR A 125 14.13 3.39 17.56
CA THR A 125 15.37 4.11 17.25
C THR A 125 15.17 4.92 15.98
N VAL A 126 15.21 6.25 16.10
CA VAL A 126 15.07 7.14 14.94
C VAL A 126 16.29 7.04 14.03
N LYS A 127 16.09 6.61 12.79
CA LYS A 127 17.16 6.42 11.80
C LYS A 127 17.41 7.60 10.88
N ARG A 128 16.48 8.56 10.85
CA ARG A 128 16.48 9.64 9.86
C ARG A 128 16.16 10.98 10.51
N LYS A 129 16.74 12.05 9.97
CA LYS A 129 16.33 13.42 10.28
C LYS A 129 15.07 13.73 9.48
N TYR A 130 14.00 14.13 10.17
CA TYR A 130 12.72 14.38 9.51
C TYR A 130 12.70 15.68 8.69
N PHE A 131 13.35 16.73 9.20
CA PHE A 131 13.28 18.07 8.62
C PHE A 131 14.68 18.70 8.45
N PHE A 132 15.28 19.15 9.55
CA PHE A 132 16.54 19.89 9.50
C PHE A 132 17.73 19.01 9.11
N GLY A 133 18.52 19.47 8.14
CA GLY A 133 19.69 18.76 7.64
C GLY A 133 19.37 17.54 6.76
N ARG A 134 18.11 17.38 6.34
CA ARG A 134 17.68 16.40 5.33
C ARG A 134 17.76 17.01 3.93
N LYS A 135 18.16 16.21 2.92
CA LYS A 135 18.03 16.58 1.52
C LYS A 135 16.59 16.29 1.04
N PHE A 136 15.93 17.27 0.45
CA PHE A 136 14.58 17.14 -0.07
C PHE A 136 14.60 17.00 -1.59
N MET A 137 13.85 16.04 -2.11
CA MET A 137 13.55 15.92 -3.53
C MET A 137 12.37 16.81 -3.90
N VAL A 138 12.21 17.09 -5.20
CA VAL A 138 11.06 17.87 -5.71
C VAL A 138 9.72 17.22 -5.33
N ARG A 139 9.64 15.88 -5.37
CA ARG A 139 8.44 15.15 -4.93
C ARG A 139 8.18 15.33 -3.43
N ASP A 140 9.21 15.34 -2.59
CA ASP A 140 9.05 15.60 -1.15
C ASP A 140 8.44 16.98 -0.91
N LEU A 141 8.96 18.00 -1.59
CA LEU A 141 8.45 19.37 -1.47
C LEU A 141 6.99 19.49 -1.96
N ALA A 142 6.65 18.80 -3.05
CA ALA A 142 5.28 18.78 -3.57
C ALA A 142 4.30 18.09 -2.61
N VAL A 143 4.67 16.93 -2.05
CA VAL A 143 3.85 16.21 -1.06
C VAL A 143 3.74 17.04 0.22
N PHE A 144 4.83 17.62 0.71
CA PHE A 144 4.83 18.48 1.88
C PHE A 144 3.92 19.70 1.69
N ALA A 145 3.97 20.35 0.52
CA ALA A 145 3.08 21.47 0.18
C ALA A 145 1.61 21.03 0.11
N LEU A 146 1.32 19.87 -0.48
CA LEU A 146 -0.03 19.31 -0.53
C LEU A 146 -0.57 19.03 0.87
N VAL A 147 0.19 18.30 1.69
CA VAL A 147 -0.20 18.00 3.08
C VAL A 147 -0.40 19.30 3.86
N SER A 148 0.54 20.24 3.77
CA SER A 148 0.44 21.53 4.47
C SER A 148 -0.77 22.35 4.02
N SER A 149 -1.04 22.43 2.72
CA SER A 149 -2.18 23.19 2.19
C SER A 149 -3.53 22.64 2.65
N MET A 150 -3.69 21.30 2.71
CA MET A 150 -4.89 20.68 3.26
C MET A 150 -5.07 21.04 4.74
N HIS A 151 -4.00 20.98 5.54
CA HIS A 151 -4.04 21.34 6.97
C HIS A 151 -4.30 22.83 7.20
N LEU A 152 -3.71 23.72 6.40
CA LEU A 152 -3.99 25.16 6.47
C LEU A 152 -5.45 25.47 6.13
N GLY A 153 -6.08 24.67 5.28
CA GLY A 153 -7.52 24.75 5.00
C GLY A 153 -8.39 24.57 6.24
N LEU A 154 -7.97 23.79 7.24
CA LEU A 154 -8.72 23.58 8.48
C LEU A 154 -8.90 24.88 9.28
N LEU A 155 -8.01 25.87 9.13
CA LEU A 155 -8.13 27.16 9.79
C LEU A 155 -9.40 27.92 9.37
N TRP A 156 -9.93 27.61 8.19
CA TRP A 156 -11.18 28.20 7.67
C TRP A 156 -12.42 27.39 8.04
N ALA A 157 -12.28 26.22 8.66
CA ALA A 157 -13.40 25.35 9.01
C ALA A 157 -14.43 26.04 9.94
N PRO A 158 -14.02 26.79 10.99
CA PRO A 158 -14.98 27.51 11.85
C PRO A 158 -15.79 28.55 11.10
N ALA A 159 -15.14 29.32 10.21
CA ALA A 159 -15.78 30.39 9.43
C ALA A 159 -16.73 29.86 8.34
N THR A 160 -16.57 28.59 7.94
CA THR A 160 -17.34 27.96 6.87
C THR A 160 -18.26 26.84 7.36
N PHE A 161 -18.42 26.72 8.68
CA PHE A 161 -19.22 25.66 9.29
C PHE A 161 -20.70 25.79 8.90
N SER A 162 -21.28 24.65 8.55
CA SER A 162 -22.72 24.44 8.54
C SER A 162 -23.00 22.95 8.73
N TRP A 163 -24.20 22.59 9.18
CA TRP A 163 -24.61 21.19 9.28
C TRP A 163 -24.58 20.47 7.92
N GLY A 164 -24.87 21.18 6.82
CA GLY A 164 -24.75 20.64 5.47
C GLY A 164 -23.30 20.31 5.09
N ASN A 165 -22.35 21.19 5.41
CA ASN A 165 -20.93 20.96 5.15
C ASN A 165 -20.34 19.86 6.02
N LEU A 166 -20.77 19.76 7.28
CA LEU A 166 -20.43 18.63 8.13
C LEU A 166 -21.00 17.33 7.57
N GLY A 167 -22.26 17.32 7.13
CA GLY A 167 -22.88 16.16 6.47
C GLY A 167 -22.13 15.72 5.21
N LEU A 168 -21.74 16.67 4.36
CA LEU A 168 -20.89 16.42 3.19
C LEU A 168 -19.54 15.81 3.57
N CYS A 169 -18.88 16.37 4.59
CA CYS A 169 -17.63 15.85 5.13
C CYS A 169 -17.79 14.39 5.60
N MET A 170 -18.82 14.10 6.39
CA MET A 170 -19.08 12.75 6.91
C MET A 170 -19.45 11.74 5.81
N LEU A 171 -20.21 12.17 4.79
CA LEU A 171 -20.51 11.35 3.62
C LEU A 171 -19.24 11.00 2.86
N LEU A 172 -18.40 12.00 2.56
CA LEU A 172 -17.15 11.79 1.83
C LEU A 172 -16.10 11.05 2.66
N TYR A 173 -16.13 11.20 3.98
CA TYR A 173 -15.35 10.40 4.93
C TYR A 173 -15.71 8.92 4.82
N PHE A 174 -17.01 8.59 4.80
CA PHE A 174 -17.48 7.23 4.57
C PHE A 174 -17.11 6.71 3.16
N VAL A 175 -17.35 7.51 2.11
CA VAL A 175 -17.10 7.10 0.73
C VAL A 175 -15.61 6.86 0.48
N THR A 176 -14.74 7.78 0.91
CA THR A 176 -13.30 7.66 0.61
C THR A 176 -12.55 6.81 1.63
N GLY A 177 -12.96 6.82 2.90
CA GLY A 177 -12.38 5.98 3.94
C GLY A 177 -12.95 4.56 3.95
N CYS A 178 -14.22 4.38 4.27
CA CYS A 178 -14.83 3.04 4.36
C CYS A 178 -14.87 2.34 3.00
N ILE A 179 -15.58 2.90 2.01
CA ILE A 179 -15.73 2.24 0.69
C ILE A 179 -14.41 2.26 -0.09
N GLY A 180 -13.71 3.39 -0.08
CA GLY A 180 -12.47 3.59 -0.82
C GLY A 180 -11.29 2.82 -0.22
N ILE A 181 -10.83 3.22 0.96
CA ILE A 181 -9.65 2.64 1.61
C ILE A 181 -9.92 1.24 2.14
N THR A 182 -10.89 1.07 3.05
CA THR A 182 -11.01 -0.21 3.78
C THR A 182 -11.59 -1.34 2.92
N PHE A 183 -12.73 -1.11 2.27
CA PHE A 183 -13.37 -2.08 1.40
C PHE A 183 -12.58 -2.27 0.11
N GLY A 184 -12.26 -1.16 -0.56
CA GLY A 184 -11.65 -1.15 -1.89
C GLY A 184 -10.15 -1.45 -1.88
N TYR A 185 -9.35 -0.53 -1.36
CA TYR A 185 -7.89 -0.63 -1.41
C TYR A 185 -7.34 -1.76 -0.56
N HIS A 186 -7.81 -1.86 0.68
CA HIS A 186 -7.22 -2.76 1.65
C HIS A 186 -7.69 -4.21 1.43
N ARG A 187 -8.96 -4.51 1.71
CA ARG A 187 -9.44 -5.90 1.73
C ARG A 187 -9.62 -6.49 0.33
N MET A 188 -10.08 -5.69 -0.64
CA MET A 188 -10.35 -6.19 -1.99
C MET A 188 -9.11 -6.25 -2.87
N ILE A 189 -8.39 -5.14 -3.10
CA ILE A 189 -7.28 -5.15 -4.07
C ILE A 189 -5.93 -5.52 -3.44
N ALA A 190 -5.61 -5.07 -2.22
CA ALA A 190 -4.33 -5.43 -1.59
C ALA A 190 -4.31 -6.89 -1.14
N HIS A 191 -5.33 -7.34 -0.38
CA HIS A 191 -5.39 -8.69 0.21
C HIS A 191 -6.20 -9.72 -0.58
N LYS A 192 -7.04 -9.29 -1.53
CA LYS A 192 -7.89 -10.21 -2.31
C LYS A 192 -8.72 -11.12 -1.40
N SER A 193 -9.28 -10.54 -0.34
CA SER A 193 -10.06 -11.26 0.66
C SER A 193 -11.43 -11.69 0.13
N PHE A 194 -11.88 -11.11 -0.98
CA PHE A 194 -13.10 -11.45 -1.71
C PHE A 194 -13.01 -10.93 -3.15
N VAL A 195 -13.98 -11.29 -3.98
CA VAL A 195 -14.11 -10.83 -5.38
C VAL A 195 -15.50 -10.25 -5.61
N VAL A 196 -15.58 -9.13 -6.33
CA VAL A 196 -16.83 -8.49 -6.77
C VAL A 196 -16.83 -8.26 -8.29
N PRO A 197 -17.98 -7.93 -8.92
CA PRO A 197 -18.00 -7.50 -10.31
C PRO A 197 -17.09 -6.28 -10.56
N LYS A 198 -16.47 -6.22 -11.74
CA LYS A 198 -15.48 -5.18 -12.07
C LYS A 198 -15.97 -3.75 -11.94
N TRP A 199 -17.25 -3.49 -12.22
CA TRP A 199 -17.81 -2.14 -12.03
C TRP A 199 -17.76 -1.71 -10.56
N LEU A 200 -18.00 -2.62 -9.62
CA LEU A 200 -17.96 -2.34 -8.18
C LEU A 200 -16.52 -2.24 -7.68
N GLU A 201 -15.65 -3.13 -8.18
CA GLU A 201 -14.20 -3.09 -7.90
C GLU A 201 -13.61 -1.73 -8.28
N TYR A 202 -13.87 -1.28 -9.51
CA TYR A 202 -13.35 -0.02 -10.03
C TYR A 202 -14.01 1.20 -9.39
N ALA A 203 -15.32 1.14 -9.08
CA ALA A 203 -15.99 2.23 -8.36
C ALA A 203 -15.40 2.42 -6.95
N ALA A 204 -15.22 1.35 -6.19
CA ALA A 204 -14.61 1.42 -4.86
C ALA A 204 -13.14 1.87 -4.94
N ALA A 205 -12.36 1.37 -5.90
CA ALA A 205 -10.99 1.83 -6.12
C ALA A 205 -10.93 3.31 -6.50
N TYR A 206 -11.88 3.81 -7.29
CA TYR A 206 -11.97 5.24 -7.61
C TYR A 206 -12.27 6.08 -6.35
N CYS A 207 -13.19 5.64 -5.50
CA CYS A 207 -13.45 6.28 -4.20
C CYS A 207 -12.18 6.32 -3.32
N GLY A 208 -11.36 5.27 -3.34
CA GLY A 208 -10.07 5.22 -2.67
C GLY A 208 -9.08 6.24 -3.23
N ALA A 209 -9.01 6.42 -4.55
CA ALA A 209 -8.11 7.41 -5.16
C ALA A 209 -8.44 8.85 -4.71
N LEU A 210 -9.70 9.13 -4.40
CA LEU A 210 -10.13 10.43 -3.87
C LEU A 210 -9.72 10.68 -2.40
N SER A 211 -9.12 9.71 -1.72
CA SER A 211 -8.56 9.89 -0.37
C SER A 211 -7.17 10.52 -0.37
N ILE A 212 -6.55 10.71 -1.54
CA ILE A 212 -5.23 11.33 -1.69
C ILE A 212 -4.13 10.56 -0.92
N GLN A 213 -4.10 9.23 -1.05
CA GLN A 213 -3.10 8.37 -0.37
C GLN A 213 -2.21 7.58 -1.34
N GLY A 214 -2.27 7.90 -2.63
CA GLY A 214 -1.62 7.17 -3.71
C GLY A 214 -2.66 6.63 -4.68
N ASP A 215 -2.24 6.38 -5.92
CA ASP A 215 -3.09 5.66 -6.87
C ASP A 215 -3.32 4.22 -6.37
N PRO A 216 -4.37 3.52 -6.85
CA PRO A 216 -4.72 2.21 -6.32
C PRO A 216 -3.57 1.20 -6.34
N MET A 217 -2.72 1.25 -7.37
CA MET A 217 -1.63 0.32 -7.54
C MET A 217 -0.44 0.65 -6.64
N GLU A 218 -0.06 1.92 -6.52
CA GLU A 218 0.98 2.37 -5.58
C GLU A 218 0.60 2.03 -4.14
N TRP A 219 -0.66 2.29 -3.76
CA TRP A 219 -1.16 2.00 -2.41
C TRP A 219 -1.14 0.50 -2.12
N ALA A 220 -1.71 -0.32 -3.00
CA ALA A 220 -1.76 -1.77 -2.81
C ALA A 220 -0.37 -2.41 -2.81
N SER A 221 0.54 -1.94 -3.69
CA SER A 221 1.94 -2.37 -3.74
C SER A 221 2.67 -2.06 -2.43
N THR A 222 2.54 -0.83 -1.94
CA THR A 222 3.15 -0.38 -0.67
C THR A 222 2.63 -1.19 0.50
N HIS A 223 1.31 -1.40 0.58
CA HIS A 223 0.68 -2.17 1.63
C HIS A 223 1.10 -3.66 1.63
N ARG A 224 1.22 -4.28 0.45
CA ARG A 224 1.77 -5.63 0.31
C ARG A 224 3.22 -5.71 0.79
N TYR A 225 4.02 -4.66 0.61
CA TYR A 225 5.37 -4.59 1.18
C TYR A 225 5.38 -4.43 2.68
N HIS A 226 4.47 -3.62 3.22
CA HIS A 226 4.30 -3.53 4.66
C HIS A 226 4.01 -4.91 5.27
N HIS A 227 3.07 -5.68 4.75
CA HIS A 227 2.80 -7.03 5.28
C HIS A 227 3.98 -8.00 5.13
N LEU A 228 4.66 -7.97 3.98
CA LEU A 228 5.80 -8.85 3.73
C LEU A 228 6.99 -8.55 4.66
N HIS A 229 7.16 -7.29 5.06
CA HIS A 229 8.33 -6.80 5.79
C HIS A 229 7.99 -6.10 7.11
N THR A 230 6.81 -6.33 7.67
CA THR A 230 6.25 -5.56 8.80
C THR A 230 7.25 -5.39 9.93
N ASP A 231 7.42 -4.15 10.41
CA ASP A 231 8.30 -3.79 11.51
C ASP A 231 9.77 -4.22 11.29
N THR A 232 10.21 -4.25 10.03
CA THR A 232 11.61 -4.42 9.63
C THR A 232 12.10 -3.17 8.89
N PRO A 233 13.42 -3.01 8.65
CA PRO A 233 13.96 -1.91 7.86
C PRO A 233 13.41 -1.78 6.43
N LYS A 234 12.78 -2.83 5.90
CA LYS A 234 12.14 -2.83 4.58
C LYS A 234 10.67 -2.42 4.62
N ASP A 235 10.06 -2.32 5.80
CA ASP A 235 8.70 -1.79 5.95
C ASP A 235 8.68 -0.29 5.60
N PRO A 236 7.85 0.17 4.66
CA PRO A 236 7.72 1.59 4.34
C PRO A 236 7.45 2.45 5.58
N HIS A 237 6.70 1.95 6.56
CA HIS A 237 6.26 2.71 7.73
C HIS A 237 6.51 1.98 9.06
N SER A 238 7.66 1.30 9.16
CA SER A 238 8.13 0.61 10.38
C SER A 238 7.98 1.48 11.64
N THR A 239 7.29 0.95 12.66
CA THR A 239 7.14 1.68 13.93
C THR A 239 8.45 1.79 14.71
N TYR A 240 9.41 0.89 14.47
CA TYR A 240 10.74 0.95 15.08
C TYR A 240 11.55 2.21 14.70
N GLU A 241 11.20 2.93 13.64
CA GLU A 241 11.81 4.23 13.29
C GLU A 241 11.15 5.42 14.00
N GLY A 242 10.12 5.17 14.80
CA GLY A 242 9.47 6.15 15.65
C GLY A 242 8.01 6.42 15.28
N ALA A 243 7.27 6.95 16.25
CA ALA A 243 5.84 7.25 16.08
C ALA A 243 5.55 8.27 14.97
N TRP A 244 6.43 9.27 14.79
CA TRP A 244 6.28 10.23 13.70
C TRP A 244 6.51 9.57 12.33
N TRP A 245 7.54 8.72 12.21
CA TRP A 245 7.85 8.01 10.97
C TRP A 245 6.66 7.17 10.51
N SER A 246 6.16 6.28 11.38
CA SER A 246 5.03 5.38 11.08
C SER A 246 3.72 6.13 10.83
N HIS A 247 3.51 7.29 11.47
CA HIS A 247 2.29 8.08 11.27
C HIS A 247 2.33 8.83 9.93
N ALA A 248 3.25 9.78 9.75
CA ALA A 248 3.26 10.66 8.58
C ALA A 248 4.65 10.82 7.93
N GLY A 249 5.73 10.53 8.67
CA GLY A 249 7.10 10.76 8.20
C GLY A 249 7.43 9.97 6.94
N TRP A 250 6.98 8.72 6.84
CA TRP A 250 7.16 7.88 5.64
C TRP A 250 6.53 8.51 4.39
N PHE A 251 5.35 9.12 4.54
CA PHE A 251 4.62 9.76 3.45
C PHE A 251 5.32 11.04 2.97
N LEU A 252 6.01 11.73 3.89
CA LEU A 252 6.81 12.93 3.62
C LEU A 252 8.26 12.63 3.23
N ASP A 253 8.66 11.36 3.15
CA ASP A 253 10.00 10.93 2.73
C ASP A 253 9.95 10.01 1.52
N ASN A 254 9.83 10.60 0.33
CA ASN A 254 9.67 9.86 -0.90
C ASN A 254 10.95 9.08 -1.28
N GLU A 255 12.15 9.56 -0.95
CA GLU A 255 13.40 8.87 -1.28
C GLU A 255 13.45 7.51 -0.57
N MET A 256 13.26 7.52 0.74
CA MET A 256 13.31 6.28 1.52
C MET A 256 12.12 5.39 1.21
N THR A 257 10.91 5.94 1.14
CA THR A 257 9.70 5.15 0.85
C THR A 257 9.79 4.49 -0.52
N LEU A 258 10.24 5.20 -1.56
CA LEU A 258 10.47 4.58 -2.87
C LEU A 258 11.57 3.53 -2.82
N SER A 259 12.68 3.77 -2.11
CA SER A 259 13.74 2.75 -2.00
C SER A 259 13.23 1.42 -1.41
N ARG A 260 12.15 1.45 -0.61
CA ARG A 260 11.48 0.28 -0.02
C ARG A 260 10.32 -0.26 -0.85
N THR A 261 9.85 0.45 -1.87
CA THR A 261 8.59 0.12 -2.58
C THR A 261 8.64 0.25 -4.10
N GLU A 262 9.79 0.61 -4.68
CA GLU A 262 9.99 0.89 -6.12
C GLU A 262 9.65 -0.31 -7.01
N ASP A 263 9.87 -1.53 -6.52
CA ASP A 263 9.52 -2.74 -7.27
C ASP A 263 8.02 -3.02 -7.20
N HIS A 264 7.26 -2.58 -8.20
CA HIS A 264 5.82 -2.83 -8.29
C HIS A 264 5.45 -4.22 -8.83
N THR A 265 6.39 -5.16 -8.99
CA THR A 265 6.07 -6.50 -9.49
C THR A 265 5.15 -7.29 -8.57
N ASN A 266 5.07 -6.92 -7.28
CA ASN A 266 4.10 -7.47 -6.35
C ASN A 266 2.65 -7.09 -6.70
N ALA A 267 2.42 -6.16 -7.64
CA ALA A 267 1.11 -5.68 -8.11
C ALA A 267 0.82 -6.00 -9.59
N LYS A 268 1.44 -7.05 -10.14
CA LYS A 268 1.26 -7.50 -11.54
C LYS A 268 -0.20 -7.74 -11.94
N ASP A 269 -1.01 -8.25 -11.01
CA ASP A 269 -2.45 -8.45 -11.20
C ASP A 269 -3.21 -7.14 -11.50
N MET A 270 -2.73 -6.01 -10.99
CA MET A 270 -3.30 -4.70 -11.25
C MET A 270 -2.73 -4.08 -12.53
N MET A 271 -1.42 -4.25 -12.78
CA MET A 271 -0.75 -3.79 -14.01
C MET A 271 -1.36 -4.39 -15.29
N ALA A 272 -1.91 -5.61 -15.19
CA ALA A 272 -2.60 -6.27 -16.29
C ALA A 272 -3.92 -5.56 -16.68
N GLN A 273 -4.53 -4.77 -15.77
CA GLN A 273 -5.84 -4.19 -15.98
C GLN A 273 -5.74 -2.74 -16.51
N PRO A 274 -6.41 -2.40 -17.63
CA PRO A 274 -6.37 -1.06 -18.21
C PRO A 274 -6.82 0.06 -17.27
N PHE A 275 -7.79 -0.22 -16.39
CA PHE A 275 -8.32 0.74 -15.42
C PHE A 275 -7.23 1.24 -14.46
N TYR A 276 -6.46 0.34 -13.83
CA TYR A 276 -5.42 0.75 -12.89
C TYR A 276 -4.26 1.49 -13.58
N ARG A 277 -3.90 1.11 -14.80
CA ARG A 277 -2.92 1.86 -15.60
C ARG A 277 -3.41 3.25 -15.99
N PHE A 278 -4.70 3.41 -16.26
CA PHE A 278 -5.32 4.72 -16.50
C PHE A 278 -5.24 5.56 -15.22
N MET A 279 -5.75 5.03 -14.11
CA MET A 279 -5.73 5.71 -12.81
C MET A 279 -4.32 6.16 -12.40
N GLN A 280 -3.31 5.30 -12.54
CA GLN A 280 -1.91 5.66 -12.25
C GLN A 280 -1.45 6.89 -13.07
N LYS A 281 -1.81 6.95 -14.36
CA LYS A 281 -1.39 8.06 -15.25
C LYS A 281 -2.18 9.35 -15.03
N THR A 282 -3.44 9.25 -14.59
CA THR A 282 -4.35 10.40 -14.46
C THR A 282 -4.64 10.79 -13.02
N TYR A 283 -4.01 10.15 -12.03
CA TYR A 283 -4.31 10.29 -10.61
C TYR A 283 -4.45 11.75 -10.14
N SER A 284 -3.47 12.59 -10.43
CA SER A 284 -3.49 14.01 -10.04
C SER A 284 -4.67 14.77 -10.66
N TRP A 285 -5.09 14.44 -11.89
CA TRP A 285 -6.24 15.06 -12.53
C TRP A 285 -7.56 14.69 -11.84
N HIS A 286 -7.69 13.47 -11.34
CA HIS A 286 -8.87 13.05 -10.59
C HIS A 286 -8.97 13.78 -9.23
N ILE A 287 -7.85 14.00 -8.55
CA ILE A 287 -7.81 14.80 -7.32
C ILE A 287 -8.22 16.25 -7.61
N LEU A 288 -7.59 16.87 -8.63
CA LEU A 288 -7.90 18.26 -9.02
C LEU A 288 -9.37 18.42 -9.44
N LEU A 289 -9.89 17.46 -10.21
CA LEU A 289 -11.29 17.44 -10.61
C LEU A 289 -12.21 17.33 -9.38
N SER A 290 -11.91 16.43 -8.44
CA SER A 290 -12.71 16.29 -7.22
C SER A 290 -12.72 17.57 -6.38
N MET A 291 -11.58 18.25 -6.23
CA MET A 291 -11.50 19.51 -5.50
C MET A 291 -12.21 20.64 -6.24
N GLY A 292 -12.06 20.70 -7.56
CA GLY A 292 -12.75 21.66 -8.43
C GLY A 292 -14.26 21.50 -8.39
N LEU A 293 -14.79 20.27 -8.40
CA LEU A 293 -16.23 20.00 -8.31
C LEU A 293 -16.80 20.40 -6.94
N LEU A 294 -16.08 20.15 -5.85
CA LEU A 294 -16.50 20.61 -4.51
C LEU A 294 -16.65 22.14 -4.48
N TYR A 295 -15.67 22.85 -5.03
CA TYR A 295 -15.73 24.31 -5.11
C TYR A 295 -16.83 24.80 -6.06
N ALA A 296 -16.98 24.18 -7.23
CA ALA A 296 -17.96 24.60 -8.22
C ALA A 296 -19.42 24.47 -7.73
N PHE A 297 -19.72 23.42 -6.96
CA PHE A 297 -21.09 23.16 -6.50
C PHE A 297 -21.41 23.71 -5.10
N GLY A 298 -20.42 23.80 -4.21
CA GLY A 298 -20.65 24.22 -2.83
C GLY A 298 -19.74 25.36 -2.35
N GLY A 299 -19.02 25.99 -3.28
CA GLY A 299 -18.12 27.11 -3.01
C GLY A 299 -16.96 26.74 -2.10
N LEU A 300 -16.35 27.78 -1.52
CA LEU A 300 -15.27 27.62 -0.53
C LEU A 300 -15.70 26.73 0.65
N PRO A 301 -16.91 26.84 1.24
CA PRO A 301 -17.29 25.99 2.36
C PRO A 301 -17.25 24.49 2.06
N ALA A 302 -17.72 24.05 0.90
CA ALA A 302 -17.66 22.64 0.51
C ALA A 302 -16.24 22.17 0.19
N LEU A 303 -15.40 23.04 -0.39
CA LEU A 303 -13.97 22.74 -0.57
C LEU A 303 -13.25 22.57 0.77
N ILE A 304 -13.51 23.43 1.75
CA ILE A 304 -12.90 23.32 3.07
C ILE A 304 -13.37 22.05 3.78
N TRP A 305 -14.69 21.80 3.85
CA TRP A 305 -15.21 20.66 4.62
C TRP A 305 -15.10 19.32 3.88
N GLY A 306 -15.56 19.25 2.63
CA GLY A 306 -15.53 18.04 1.81
C GLY A 306 -14.15 17.74 1.20
N GLY A 307 -13.31 18.76 1.03
CA GLY A 307 -11.94 18.65 0.54
C GLY A 307 -10.94 18.55 1.69
N CYS A 308 -10.63 19.67 2.34
CA CYS A 308 -9.55 19.77 3.31
C CYS A 308 -9.80 18.99 4.61
N VAL A 309 -10.86 19.33 5.36
CA VAL A 309 -11.20 18.70 6.65
C VAL A 309 -11.37 17.20 6.49
N ARG A 310 -12.18 16.78 5.52
CA ARG A 310 -12.39 15.36 5.23
C ARG A 310 -11.09 14.63 4.90
N THR A 311 -10.23 15.21 4.06
CA THR A 311 -8.95 14.58 3.69
C THR A 311 -8.06 14.41 4.92
N CYS A 312 -7.91 15.45 5.76
CA CYS A 312 -7.12 15.37 6.99
C CYS A 312 -7.66 14.32 7.97
N ILE A 313 -8.99 14.22 8.12
CA ILE A 313 -9.61 13.17 8.95
C ILE A 313 -9.25 11.78 8.42
N VAL A 314 -9.43 11.55 7.11
CA VAL A 314 -9.12 10.24 6.49
C VAL A 314 -7.64 9.90 6.63
N TRP A 315 -6.74 10.87 6.38
CA TRP A 315 -5.30 10.69 6.54
C TRP A 315 -4.94 10.30 7.96
N HIS A 316 -5.28 11.10 8.96
CA HIS A 316 -4.86 10.81 10.33
C HIS A 316 -5.45 9.52 10.88
N ILE A 317 -6.67 9.15 10.46
CA ILE A 317 -7.25 7.86 10.87
C ILE A 317 -6.54 6.70 10.20
N THR A 318 -6.23 6.79 8.90
CA THR A 318 -5.49 5.74 8.18
C THR A 318 -4.05 5.62 8.68
N TRP A 319 -3.36 6.75 8.83
CA TRP A 319 -1.99 6.83 9.36
C TRP A 319 -1.88 6.35 10.81
N SER A 320 -2.95 6.48 11.59
CA SER A 320 -3.01 5.90 12.94
C SER A 320 -3.15 4.37 12.94
N ILE A 321 -3.57 3.74 11.85
CA ILE A 321 -3.47 2.28 11.72
C ILE A 321 -1.99 1.89 11.70
N ASN A 322 -1.18 2.57 10.88
CA ASN A 322 0.26 2.31 10.77
C ASN A 322 1.02 2.62 12.07
N SER A 323 0.63 3.67 12.80
CA SER A 323 1.30 4.08 14.04
C SER A 323 0.60 3.60 15.31
N PHE A 324 -0.55 4.16 15.67
CA PHE A 324 -1.22 3.86 16.93
C PHE A 324 -1.59 2.38 17.06
N CYS A 325 -1.97 1.69 15.98
CA CYS A 325 -2.26 0.26 16.05
C CYS A 325 -0.99 -0.62 16.04
N HIS A 326 0.21 -0.06 15.98
CA HIS A 326 1.47 -0.74 16.30
C HIS A 326 2.04 -0.34 17.68
N ILE A 327 1.52 0.74 18.28
CA ILE A 327 2.03 1.29 19.54
C ILE A 327 1.11 0.96 20.72
N TYR A 328 -0.21 1.08 20.53
CA TYR A 328 -1.22 1.00 21.59
C TYR A 328 -2.34 0.02 21.24
N GLY A 329 -2.68 -0.84 22.20
CA GLY A 329 -3.75 -1.82 22.06
C GLY A 329 -3.36 -3.16 22.66
N ARG A 330 -4.01 -4.23 22.19
CA ARG A 330 -3.79 -5.61 22.67
C ARG A 330 -3.35 -6.51 21.53
N GLN A 331 -2.40 -7.39 21.78
CA GLN A 331 -2.10 -8.50 20.88
C GLN A 331 -2.91 -9.72 21.35
N GLU A 332 -3.74 -10.26 20.47
CA GLU A 332 -4.51 -11.50 20.72
C GLU A 332 -3.86 -12.70 20.02
N TYR A 333 -3.05 -12.44 18.99
CA TYR A 333 -2.35 -13.42 18.19
C TYR A 333 -0.85 -13.10 18.15
N ASP A 334 -0.02 -14.14 18.21
CA ASP A 334 1.44 -14.05 18.03
C ASP A 334 1.80 -13.87 16.56
N THR A 335 1.76 -12.61 16.11
CA THR A 335 2.20 -12.20 14.78
C THR A 335 3.71 -11.95 14.72
N ARG A 336 4.41 -11.96 15.87
CA ARG A 336 5.82 -11.57 16.04
C ARG A 336 6.16 -10.13 15.58
N ASP A 337 5.18 -9.31 15.25
CA ASP A 337 5.32 -7.88 14.99
C ASP A 337 4.69 -7.04 16.12
N LEU A 338 4.64 -5.72 15.94
CA LEU A 338 4.10 -4.78 16.91
C LEU A 338 2.61 -4.51 16.72
N SER A 339 1.94 -5.14 15.75
CA SER A 339 0.51 -4.90 15.48
C SER A 339 -0.35 -5.23 16.71
N LYS A 340 -1.33 -4.37 16.99
CA LYS A 340 -2.20 -4.38 18.17
C LYS A 340 -3.63 -4.05 17.76
N ASN A 341 -4.58 -4.74 18.37
CA ASN A 341 -6.00 -4.41 18.31
C ASN A 341 -6.29 -3.15 19.15
N ASN A 342 -6.86 -2.14 18.50
CA ASN A 342 -7.23 -0.86 19.09
C ASN A 342 -8.69 -0.53 18.76
N TRP A 343 -9.55 -0.54 19.78
CA TRP A 343 -11.00 -0.38 19.61
C TRP A 343 -11.41 0.99 19.05
N LEU A 344 -10.67 2.06 19.40
CA LEU A 344 -10.98 3.40 18.93
C LEU A 344 -10.83 3.47 17.40
N PHE A 345 -9.73 2.92 16.88
CA PHE A 345 -9.54 2.81 15.43
C PHE A 345 -10.37 1.68 14.82
N GLY A 346 -10.82 0.70 15.60
CA GLY A 346 -11.85 -0.24 15.17
C GLY A 346 -13.16 0.46 14.81
N LEU A 347 -13.54 1.49 15.58
CA LEU A 347 -14.71 2.32 15.29
C LEU A 347 -14.43 3.35 14.18
N LEU A 348 -13.39 4.17 14.37
CA LEU A 348 -13.09 5.27 13.46
C LEU A 348 -12.75 4.76 12.06
N ALA A 349 -11.90 3.73 11.96
CA ALA A 349 -11.52 3.12 10.70
C ALA A 349 -12.38 1.91 10.32
N TRP A 350 -13.65 1.86 10.74
CA TRP A 350 -14.64 0.88 10.22
C TRP A 350 -14.25 -0.60 10.33
N GLY A 351 -13.39 -0.95 11.27
CA GLY A 351 -12.88 -2.31 11.52
C GLY A 351 -11.36 -2.45 11.38
N GLU A 352 -10.67 -1.47 10.80
CA GLU A 352 -9.21 -1.57 10.55
C GLU A 352 -8.36 -1.53 11.82
N GLY A 353 -8.89 -1.00 12.92
CA GLY A 353 -8.18 -1.02 14.21
C GLY A 353 -8.08 -2.40 14.85
N TRP A 354 -8.75 -3.44 14.35
CA TRP A 354 -8.48 -4.83 14.75
C TRP A 354 -7.20 -5.35 14.06
N HIS A 355 -6.11 -4.60 14.25
CA HIS A 355 -4.94 -4.67 13.40
C HIS A 355 -4.08 -5.90 13.69
N ASN A 356 -4.01 -6.37 14.94
CA ASN A 356 -3.34 -7.63 15.25
C ASN A 356 -4.08 -8.84 14.67
N ASN A 357 -5.42 -8.82 14.68
CA ASN A 357 -6.21 -9.84 13.99
C ASN A 357 -5.93 -9.85 12.49
N HIS A 358 -5.85 -8.66 11.90
CA HIS A 358 -5.55 -8.48 10.49
C HIS A 358 -4.14 -9.02 10.14
N HIS A 359 -3.12 -8.66 10.92
CA HIS A 359 -1.75 -9.18 10.72
C HIS A 359 -1.66 -10.69 10.89
N ALA A 360 -2.46 -11.29 11.79
CA ALA A 360 -2.51 -12.74 11.95
C ALA A 360 -3.17 -13.45 10.76
N PHE A 361 -4.18 -12.82 10.13
CA PHE A 361 -4.96 -13.40 9.05
C PHE A 361 -5.16 -12.39 7.91
N GLU A 362 -4.07 -11.98 7.27
CA GLU A 362 -4.08 -10.90 6.27
C GLU A 362 -5.03 -11.16 5.09
N TYR A 363 -5.32 -12.42 4.78
CA TYR A 363 -6.24 -12.81 3.71
C TYR A 363 -7.72 -12.69 4.10
N SER A 364 -8.03 -12.46 5.37
CA SER A 364 -9.39 -12.44 5.90
C SER A 364 -10.17 -11.24 5.37
N ALA A 365 -11.45 -11.43 5.07
CA ALA A 365 -12.36 -10.33 4.76
C ALA A 365 -12.92 -9.65 6.04
N ARG A 366 -12.74 -10.28 7.20
CA ARG A 366 -13.23 -9.87 8.51
C ARG A 366 -12.05 -9.63 9.45
N HIS A 367 -11.90 -8.42 9.96
CA HIS A 367 -10.84 -8.09 10.92
C HIS A 367 -11.36 -8.19 12.36
N GLY A 368 -12.62 -7.83 12.61
CA GLY A 368 -13.25 -8.00 13.92
C GLY A 368 -13.66 -9.44 14.18
N LEU A 369 -12.76 -10.28 14.70
CA LEU A 369 -12.95 -11.72 14.87
C LEU A 369 -13.80 -12.10 16.10
N LYS A 370 -13.95 -11.20 17.07
CA LYS A 370 -14.85 -11.36 18.23
C LYS A 370 -16.21 -10.69 17.97
N TRP A 371 -17.24 -11.12 18.70
CA TRP A 371 -18.61 -10.62 18.50
C TRP A 371 -18.76 -9.12 18.81
N TRP A 372 -17.97 -8.59 19.75
CA TRP A 372 -17.98 -7.18 20.16
C TRP A 372 -17.04 -6.30 19.32
N GLN A 373 -16.21 -6.90 18.45
CA GLN A 373 -15.28 -6.17 17.60
C GLN A 373 -16.03 -5.63 16.38
N PHE A 374 -16.54 -4.40 16.51
CA PHE A 374 -17.29 -3.72 15.45
C PHE A 374 -16.46 -3.57 14.18
N ASP A 375 -17.00 -4.02 13.06
CA ASP A 375 -16.34 -4.02 11.74
C ASP A 375 -17.41 -3.73 10.68
N LEU A 376 -17.60 -2.44 10.37
CA LEU A 376 -18.62 -2.02 9.40
C LEU A 376 -18.29 -2.51 7.99
N THR A 377 -17.01 -2.52 7.63
CA THR A 377 -16.56 -2.98 6.32
C THR A 377 -16.88 -4.46 6.12
N TRP A 378 -16.76 -5.28 7.15
CA TRP A 378 -17.22 -6.67 7.13
C TRP A 378 -18.75 -6.77 6.94
N ILE A 379 -19.54 -5.94 7.62
CA ILE A 379 -21.00 -5.90 7.44
C ILE A 379 -21.37 -5.58 5.99
N ILE A 380 -20.66 -4.64 5.36
CA ILE A 380 -20.85 -4.31 3.93
C ILE A 380 -20.50 -5.51 3.04
N ILE A 381 -19.34 -6.14 3.25
CA ILE A 381 -18.91 -7.32 2.49
C ILE A 381 -19.93 -8.46 2.63
N ARG A 382 -20.43 -8.70 3.85
CA ARG A 382 -21.45 -9.71 4.12
C ARG A 382 -22.77 -9.42 3.46
N SER A 383 -23.19 -8.15 3.44
CA SER A 383 -24.42 -7.73 2.76
C SER A 383 -24.30 -7.96 1.25
N LEU A 384 -23.15 -7.61 0.66
CA LEU A 384 -22.86 -7.89 -0.75
C LEU A 384 -22.76 -9.39 -1.04
N GLN A 385 -22.24 -10.18 -0.12
CA GLN A 385 -22.20 -11.64 -0.23
C GLN A 385 -23.61 -12.23 -0.23
N PHE A 386 -24.49 -11.73 0.64
CA PHE A 386 -25.87 -12.17 0.74
C PHE A 386 -26.65 -11.94 -0.57
N VAL A 387 -26.46 -10.79 -1.23
CA VAL A 387 -27.08 -10.51 -2.54
C VAL A 387 -26.31 -11.08 -3.73
N GLY A 388 -25.26 -11.88 -3.50
CA GLY A 388 -24.50 -12.58 -4.54
C GLY A 388 -23.46 -11.73 -5.30
N LEU A 389 -23.21 -10.50 -4.87
CA LEU A 389 -22.21 -9.60 -5.47
C LEU A 389 -20.79 -9.89 -4.97
N ALA A 390 -20.60 -10.20 -3.68
CA ALA A 390 -19.30 -10.62 -3.16
C ALA A 390 -19.18 -12.15 -3.15
N LYS A 391 -18.13 -12.66 -3.78
CA LYS A 391 -17.85 -14.10 -3.93
C LYS A 391 -16.44 -14.41 -3.43
N LYS A 392 -16.15 -15.70 -3.21
CA LYS A 392 -14.84 -16.18 -2.72
C LYS A 392 -14.36 -15.43 -1.47
N VAL A 393 -15.29 -15.14 -0.56
CA VAL A 393 -15.01 -14.44 0.71
C VAL A 393 -14.20 -15.36 1.61
N LYS A 394 -13.02 -14.91 2.02
CA LYS A 394 -12.08 -15.68 2.86
C LYS A 394 -12.22 -15.30 4.32
N LEU A 395 -12.12 -16.29 5.20
CA LEU A 395 -12.14 -16.16 6.65
C LEU A 395 -11.15 -17.14 7.28
N PRO A 396 -10.56 -16.82 8.44
CA PRO A 396 -9.71 -17.77 9.14
C PRO A 396 -10.54 -18.91 9.75
N THR A 397 -9.97 -20.11 9.75
CA THR A 397 -10.55 -21.27 10.45
C THR A 397 -10.30 -21.18 11.95
N GLU A 398 -11.10 -21.88 12.76
CA GLU A 398 -10.85 -21.97 14.21
C GLU A 398 -9.47 -22.57 14.51
N ALA A 399 -9.02 -23.56 13.74
CA ALA A 399 -7.69 -24.14 13.88
C ALA A 399 -6.57 -23.13 13.58
N ALA A 400 -6.73 -22.31 12.54
CA ALA A 400 -5.76 -21.24 12.23
C ALA A 400 -5.71 -20.19 13.35
N LYS A 401 -6.86 -19.84 13.94
CA LYS A 401 -6.94 -18.95 15.11
C LYS A 401 -6.28 -19.54 16.34
N ALA A 402 -6.54 -20.80 16.65
CA ALA A 402 -5.95 -21.48 17.79
C ALA A 402 -4.42 -21.57 17.67
N LYS A 403 -3.90 -21.84 16.47
CA LYS A 403 -2.45 -21.93 16.21
C LYS A 403 -1.68 -20.65 16.50
N LEU A 404 -2.29 -19.48 16.29
CA LEU A 404 -1.64 -18.18 16.49
C LEU A 404 -2.05 -17.54 17.83
N ALA A 405 -2.98 -18.10 18.58
CA ALA A 405 -3.36 -17.55 19.87
C ALA A 405 -2.18 -17.66 20.85
N PHE A 406 -2.02 -16.67 21.73
CA PHE A 406 -1.11 -16.82 22.87
C PHE A 406 -1.59 -17.98 23.76
N GLU A 407 -0.63 -18.79 24.23
CA GLU A 407 -0.87 -19.91 25.16
C GLU A 407 -1.40 -19.46 26.53
#